data_AF-A0A3Q2Z9K7-F1
#
_entry.id   AF-A0A3Q2Z9K7-F1
#
_cell.length_a   1.000
_cell.length_b   1.000
_cell.length_c   1.000
_cell.angle_alpha   90.00
_cell.angle_beta   90.00
_cell.angle_gamma   90.00
#
_symmetry.space_group_name_H-M   'P 1'
#
loop_
_entity.id
_entity.type
_entity.pdbx_description
1 polymer ?
#
loop_
_entity_poly.entity_id
_entity_poly.type
_entity_poly.pdbx_seq_one_letter_code
_entity_poly.pdbx_strand_id
1 'polypeptide(L)'
;MQHHETSHSEYVFELICFLFPVCGTDVDGYSKTEGAWVLSLNKRMYFVNTLAECATKCDVETAFTCKAFAYIEKDQECWTAAANSKTELVLRRQSSALYEKKKYLLECINGTGTEYRGTKSKTKSGKLCQRWDAKLPHRPK
;
A
#
# COMPACT_ATOMS: atom_id res chain seq x y z
N MET A 1 18.36 -64.41 0.41
CA MET A 1 19.09 -63.79 1.53
C MET A 1 19.41 -62.36 1.08
N GLN A 2 18.61 -61.33 1.43
CA GLN A 2 18.60 -60.64 2.74
C GLN A 2 20.04 -60.29 3.16
N HIS A 3 20.43 -59.06 3.52
CA HIS A 3 19.77 -57.79 3.81
C HIS A 3 20.93 -56.77 3.93
N HIS A 4 20.79 -55.55 3.41
CA HIS A 4 21.10 -54.31 4.16
C HIS A 4 20.70 -53.09 3.32
N GLU A 5 19.53 -52.54 3.63
CA GLU A 5 19.16 -51.15 3.37
C GLU A 5 19.97 -50.23 4.31
N THR A 6 20.32 -49.04 3.85
CA THR A 6 20.09 -47.79 4.60
C THR A 6 20.12 -46.59 3.64
N SER A 7 18.96 -45.94 3.58
CA SER A 7 18.55 -44.70 2.91
C SER A 7 19.61 -43.59 2.80
N HIS A 8 19.89 -43.14 1.58
CA HIS A 8 20.53 -41.84 1.32
C HIS A 8 19.48 -40.72 1.33
N SER A 9 19.17 -40.28 2.55
CA SER A 9 18.69 -38.96 2.98
C SER A 9 18.22 -37.97 1.90
N GLU A 10 16.90 -37.91 1.70
CA GLU A 10 16.17 -36.75 1.17
C GLU A 10 16.21 -35.58 2.16
N TYR A 11 17.34 -34.86 2.33
CA TYR A 11 17.38 -33.63 3.16
C TYR A 11 18.49 -32.68 2.72
N VAL A 12 18.46 -32.17 1.49
CA VAL A 12 19.39 -31.11 1.03
C VAL A 12 18.67 -29.97 0.31
N PHE A 13 17.45 -29.64 0.71
CA PHE A 13 16.71 -28.52 0.09
C PHE A 13 15.95 -27.62 1.07
N GLU A 14 16.45 -27.46 2.31
CA GLU A 14 15.79 -26.58 3.30
C GLU A 14 16.76 -25.68 4.09
N LEU A 15 17.94 -25.32 3.55
CA LEU A 15 18.86 -24.46 4.31
C LEU A 15 19.75 -23.51 3.49
N ILE A 16 19.24 -22.90 2.42
CA ILE A 16 19.91 -21.77 1.76
C ILE A 16 18.91 -20.66 1.38
N CYS A 17 18.24 -20.07 2.38
CA CYS A 17 17.45 -18.84 2.21
C CYS A 17 17.71 -17.76 3.29
N PHE A 18 18.76 -17.89 4.11
CA PHE A 18 19.02 -16.96 5.23
C PHE A 18 20.17 -15.97 5.03
N LEU A 19 20.59 -15.66 3.79
CA LEU A 19 21.70 -14.68 3.55
C LEU A 19 21.38 -13.55 2.57
N PHE A 20 20.10 -13.26 2.34
CA PHE A 20 19.73 -11.89 1.98
C PHE A 20 19.21 -11.23 3.25
N PRO A 21 19.80 -10.13 3.75
CA PRO A 21 19.04 -9.25 4.61
C PRO A 21 17.81 -8.86 3.80
N VAL A 22 16.63 -9.35 4.19
CA VAL A 22 15.37 -8.86 3.64
C VAL A 22 15.35 -7.38 3.97
N CYS A 23 15.78 -6.54 3.03
CA CYS A 23 15.70 -5.09 3.11
C CYS A 23 14.24 -4.67 2.81
N GLY A 24 13.32 -5.26 3.56
CA GLY A 24 11.93 -4.88 3.61
C GLY A 24 11.73 -4.16 4.92
N THR A 25 11.93 -2.85 4.94
CA THR A 25 11.35 -2.00 5.97
C THR A 25 9.83 -1.99 5.77
N ASP A 26 9.19 -3.09 6.15
CA ASP A 26 7.74 -3.23 6.08
C ASP A 26 7.11 -2.27 7.08
N VAL A 27 6.18 -1.45 6.60
CA VAL A 27 5.38 -0.57 7.45
C VAL A 27 4.00 -1.19 7.52
N ASP A 28 3.59 -1.58 8.72
CA ASP A 28 2.30 -2.26 8.89
C ASP A 28 1.15 -1.42 8.30
N GLY A 29 0.22 -2.10 7.65
CA GLY A 29 -0.89 -1.44 6.94
C GLY A 29 -0.53 -0.81 5.59
N TYR A 30 0.74 -0.83 5.15
CA TYR A 30 1.17 -0.28 3.86
C TYR A 30 1.73 -1.33 2.89
N SER A 31 1.46 -1.14 1.60
CA SER A 31 2.09 -1.88 0.50
C SER A 31 3.25 -1.05 -0.05
N LYS A 32 4.43 -1.64 -0.18
CA LYS A 32 5.64 -0.97 -0.68
C LYS A 32 5.84 -1.23 -2.17
N THR A 33 6.21 -0.20 -2.92
CA THR A 33 6.69 -0.28 -4.31
C THR A 33 8.00 0.48 -4.45
N GLU A 34 9.07 -0.25 -4.76
CA GLU A 34 10.41 0.35 -4.95
C GLU A 34 10.51 1.18 -6.23
N GLY A 35 11.29 2.26 -6.14
CA GLY A 35 11.62 3.11 -7.27
C GLY A 35 10.42 3.91 -7.81
N ALA A 36 9.41 4.18 -6.98
CA ALA A 36 8.13 4.74 -7.40
C ALA A 36 7.65 5.87 -6.47
N TRP A 37 6.78 6.73 -7.01
CA TRP A 37 5.96 7.69 -6.26
C TRP A 37 4.70 8.05 -7.07
N VAL A 38 3.67 8.61 -6.42
CA VAL A 38 2.41 9.00 -7.08
C VAL A 38 2.42 10.49 -7.40
N LEU A 39 1.99 10.86 -8.61
CA LEU A 39 1.76 12.25 -9.00
C LEU A 39 0.45 12.75 -8.38
N SER A 40 0.51 13.35 -7.19
CA SER A 40 -0.66 13.93 -6.53
C SER A 40 -0.59 15.45 -6.49
N LEU A 41 -1.71 16.10 -6.86
CA LEU A 41 -1.89 17.56 -6.67
C LEU A 41 -2.18 17.92 -5.21
N ASN A 42 -2.83 17.02 -4.47
CA ASN A 42 -3.10 17.20 -3.05
C ASN A 42 -2.08 16.41 -2.23
N LYS A 43 -0.96 17.08 -1.95
CA LYS A 43 0.19 16.51 -1.26
C LYS A 43 0.83 17.48 -0.28
N ARG A 44 1.61 16.95 0.64
CA ARG A 44 2.52 17.70 1.52
C ARG A 44 3.91 17.10 1.48
N MET A 45 4.91 17.94 1.70
CA MET A 45 6.31 17.57 1.76
C MET A 45 6.87 17.86 3.14
N TYR A 46 7.70 16.95 3.64
CA TYR A 46 8.35 17.04 4.94
C TYR A 46 9.79 16.58 4.80
N PHE A 47 10.66 17.13 5.65
CA PHE A 47 12.01 16.60 5.87
C PHE A 47 11.98 15.75 7.14
N VAL A 48 12.24 14.45 7.01
CA VAL A 48 12.19 13.48 8.11
C VAL A 48 13.34 12.50 7.96
N ASN A 49 13.82 11.98 9.09
CA ASN A 49 15.05 11.17 9.09
C ASN A 49 14.76 9.68 8.92
N THR A 50 13.52 9.25 9.14
CA THR A 50 13.15 7.84 9.13
C THR A 50 11.87 7.58 8.34
N LEU A 51 11.78 6.36 7.81
CA LEU A 51 10.58 5.87 7.16
C LEU A 51 9.35 5.90 8.10
N ALA A 52 9.55 5.53 9.36
CA ALA A 52 8.49 5.48 10.37
C ALA A 52 7.92 6.88 10.67
N GLU A 53 8.77 7.91 10.71
CA GLU A 53 8.31 9.30 10.81
C GLU A 53 7.46 9.70 9.60
N CYS A 54 7.87 9.34 8.38
CA CYS A 54 7.09 9.63 7.18
C CYS A 54 5.72 8.93 7.19
N ALA A 55 5.68 7.67 7.61
CA ALA A 55 4.43 6.93 7.81
C ALA A 55 3.53 7.63 8.83
N THR A 56 4.09 8.03 9.97
CA THR A 56 3.38 8.76 11.02
C THR A 56 2.78 10.06 10.48
N LYS A 57 3.51 10.83 9.65
CA LYS A 57 2.97 12.05 9.00
C LYS A 57 1.73 11.74 8.17
N CYS A 58 1.72 10.62 7.44
CA CYS A 58 0.56 10.21 6.65
C CYS A 58 -0.60 9.69 7.54
N ASP A 59 -0.32 9.06 8.68
CA ASP A 59 -1.35 8.54 9.58
C ASP A 59 -2.08 9.63 10.36
N VAL A 60 -1.38 10.69 10.75
CA VAL A 60 -1.94 11.80 11.51
C VAL A 60 -2.39 12.98 10.63
N GLU A 61 -2.32 12.85 9.31
CA GLU A 61 -2.70 13.92 8.38
C GLU A 61 -4.21 14.23 8.47
N THR A 62 -4.53 15.50 8.66
CA THR A 62 -5.92 15.98 8.81
C THR A 62 -6.36 16.91 7.69
N ALA A 63 -5.44 17.48 6.91
CA ALA A 63 -5.78 18.34 5.79
C ALA A 63 -6.43 17.58 4.62
N PHE A 64 -6.12 16.29 4.50
CA PHE A 64 -6.73 15.38 3.54
C PHE A 64 -6.60 13.94 4.00
N THR A 65 -7.40 13.05 3.41
CA THR A 65 -7.26 11.61 3.64
C THR A 65 -5.98 11.10 2.97
N CYS A 66 -4.89 10.95 3.73
CA CYS A 66 -3.66 10.39 3.20
C CYS A 66 -3.84 8.92 2.82
N LYS A 67 -3.61 8.59 1.54
CA LYS A 67 -3.72 7.24 0.99
C LYS A 67 -2.36 6.61 0.71
N ALA A 68 -1.35 7.44 0.46
CA ALA A 68 0.00 6.98 0.18
C ALA A 68 1.03 8.01 0.64
N PHE A 69 2.27 7.57 0.80
CA PHE A 69 3.41 8.45 0.92
C PHE A 69 4.61 7.90 0.14
N ALA A 70 5.53 8.76 -0.26
CA ALA A 70 6.83 8.36 -0.79
C ALA A 70 7.94 8.85 0.14
N TYR A 71 8.95 8.01 0.35
CA TYR A 71 10.13 8.34 1.14
C TYR A 71 11.40 8.17 0.30
N ILE A 72 12.26 9.19 0.30
CA ILE A 72 13.55 9.19 -0.39
C ILE A 72 14.63 9.31 0.67
N GLU A 73 15.21 8.17 1.03
CA GLU A 73 16.15 8.05 2.15
C GLU A 73 17.40 8.92 1.96
N LYS A 74 17.92 9.00 0.73
CA LYS A 74 19.10 9.81 0.40
C LYS A 74 18.91 11.31 0.63
N ASP A 75 17.67 11.78 0.46
CA ASP A 75 17.33 13.21 0.49
C ASP A 75 16.57 13.57 1.78
N GLN A 76 16.32 12.59 2.66
CA GLN A 76 15.50 12.73 3.86
C GLN A 76 14.12 13.35 3.57
N GLU A 77 13.59 13.04 2.39
CA GLU A 77 12.41 13.70 1.84
C GLU A 77 11.19 12.77 1.92
N CYS A 78 10.11 13.29 2.50
CA CYS A 78 8.85 12.59 2.67
C CYS A 78 7.72 13.34 1.97
N TRP A 79 6.97 12.63 1.12
CA TRP A 79 5.82 13.16 0.40
C TRP A 79 4.57 12.40 0.76
N THR A 80 3.64 13.01 1.50
CA THR A 80 2.32 12.43 1.78
C THR A 80 1.32 12.86 0.72
N ALA A 81 0.44 11.96 0.27
CA ALA A 81 -0.49 12.20 -0.83
C ALA A 81 -1.91 11.70 -0.55
N ALA A 82 -2.91 12.44 -1.03
CA ALA A 82 -4.32 12.02 -1.01
C ALA A 82 -4.65 10.95 -2.08
N ALA A 83 -3.73 10.74 -3.02
CA ALA A 83 -3.86 9.78 -4.11
C ALA A 83 -3.05 8.51 -3.87
N ASN A 84 -3.37 7.47 -4.64
CA ASN A 84 -2.63 6.22 -4.72
C ASN A 84 -2.53 5.76 -6.18
N SER A 85 -1.91 4.62 -6.43
CA SER A 85 -1.69 4.03 -7.76
C SER A 85 -2.97 3.69 -8.54
N LYS A 86 -4.13 3.61 -7.87
CA LYS A 86 -5.42 3.38 -8.52
C LYS A 86 -6.09 4.66 -9.02
N THR A 87 -5.77 5.79 -8.41
CA THR A 87 -6.44 7.07 -8.70
C THR A 87 -5.60 8.00 -9.53
N GLU A 88 -4.26 7.87 -9.49
CA GLU A 88 -3.33 8.76 -10.17
C GLU A 88 -2.17 8.00 -10.81
N LEU A 89 -1.39 8.71 -11.64
CA LEU A 89 -0.21 8.17 -12.31
C LEU A 89 0.91 7.86 -11.31
N VAL A 90 1.52 6.69 -11.46
CA VAL A 90 2.74 6.29 -10.76
C VAL A 90 3.94 6.63 -11.63
N LEU A 91 4.85 7.43 -11.08
CA LEU A 91 6.09 7.83 -11.73
C LEU A 91 7.28 7.07 -11.12
N ARG A 92 8.29 6.82 -11.95
CA ARG A 92 9.52 6.13 -11.51
C ARG A 92 10.56 7.14 -11.02
N ARG A 93 11.17 6.87 -9.87
CA ARG A 93 12.34 7.58 -9.34
C ARG A 93 13.18 6.58 -8.56
N GLN A 94 14.40 6.29 -9.03
CA GLN A 94 15.22 5.18 -8.52
C GLN A 94 15.51 5.24 -7.02
N SER A 95 15.57 6.45 -6.43
CA SER A 95 15.85 6.66 -5.00
C SER A 95 14.62 6.76 -4.10
N SER A 96 13.40 6.62 -4.64
CA SER A 96 12.16 6.71 -3.85
C SER A 96 11.51 5.35 -3.64
N ALA A 97 10.87 5.17 -2.49
CA ALA A 97 9.93 4.06 -2.28
C ALA A 97 8.53 4.62 -2.02
N LEU A 98 7.53 4.07 -2.71
CA LEU A 98 6.11 4.40 -2.55
C LEU A 98 5.47 3.43 -1.56
N TYR A 99 4.74 3.96 -0.59
CA TYR A 99 4.00 3.22 0.43
C TYR A 99 2.53 3.59 0.36
N GLU A 100 1.67 2.61 0.12
CA GLU A 100 0.23 2.82 -0.09
C GLU A 100 -0.57 2.09 0.98
N LYS A 101 -1.50 2.77 1.65
CA LYS A 101 -2.34 2.13 2.68
C LYS A 101 -3.16 1.02 2.04
N LYS A 102 -2.95 -0.23 2.50
CA LYS A 102 -3.59 -1.45 1.97
C LYS A 102 -5.11 -1.32 1.91
N LYS A 103 -5.74 -0.65 2.88
CA LYS A 103 -7.20 -0.46 2.93
C LYS A 103 -7.81 0.25 1.71
N TYR A 104 -7.05 1.13 1.04
CA TYR A 104 -7.51 1.80 -0.19
C TYR A 104 -7.15 1.02 -1.46
N LEU A 105 -6.38 -0.06 -1.34
CA LEU A 105 -6.02 -0.97 -2.44
C LEU A 105 -6.90 -2.22 -2.49
N LEU A 106 -7.63 -2.54 -1.43
CA LEU A 106 -8.53 -3.70 -1.42
C LEU A 106 -9.83 -3.40 -2.19
N GLU A 107 -10.19 -4.30 -3.12
CA GLU A 107 -11.48 -4.29 -3.84
C GLU A 107 -12.45 -5.37 -3.35
N CYS A 108 -12.24 -5.84 -2.13
CA CYS A 108 -13.06 -6.84 -1.46
C CYS A 108 -13.57 -6.33 -0.10
N ILE A 109 -14.65 -6.94 0.38
CA ILE A 109 -15.28 -6.65 1.66
C ILE A 109 -14.93 -7.76 2.65
N ASN A 110 -14.52 -7.37 3.86
CA ASN A 110 -14.45 -8.27 5.01
C ASN A 110 -15.63 -7.98 5.95
N GLY A 111 -16.28 -9.02 6.47
CA GLY A 111 -17.42 -8.88 7.37
C GLY A 111 -18.55 -8.04 6.77
N THR A 112 -18.99 -7.02 7.51
CA THR A 112 -20.08 -6.10 7.10
C THR A 112 -19.62 -5.00 6.14
N GLY A 113 -18.31 -4.85 5.90
CA GLY A 113 -17.77 -3.86 4.97
C GLY A 113 -17.70 -2.43 5.50
N THR A 114 -17.79 -2.21 6.81
CA THR A 114 -17.63 -0.87 7.42
C THR A 114 -16.27 -0.23 7.10
N GLU A 115 -15.23 -1.06 6.94
CA GLU A 115 -13.87 -0.63 6.59
C GLU A 115 -13.59 -0.65 5.08
N TYR A 116 -14.58 -0.99 4.23
CA TYR A 116 -14.36 -0.99 2.79
C TYR A 116 -14.07 0.44 2.29
N ARG A 117 -12.95 0.59 1.58
CA ARG A 117 -12.52 1.87 0.97
C ARG A 117 -12.06 1.69 -0.48
N GLY A 118 -12.55 0.64 -1.16
CA GLY A 118 -12.29 0.41 -2.58
C GLY A 118 -13.10 1.33 -3.49
N THR A 119 -13.12 1.04 -4.79
CA THR A 119 -13.53 1.99 -5.84
C THR A 119 -14.83 1.60 -6.56
N LYS A 120 -15.55 0.59 -6.07
CA LYS A 120 -16.82 0.15 -6.68
C LYS A 120 -17.86 1.28 -6.67
N SER A 121 -18.29 1.68 -7.86
CA SER A 121 -19.24 2.78 -8.09
C SER A 121 -20.49 2.35 -8.85
N LYS A 122 -20.79 1.06 -8.88
CA LYS A 122 -22.02 0.50 -9.47
C LYS A 122 -22.73 -0.40 -8.47
N THR A 123 -24.05 -0.33 -8.46
CA THR A 123 -24.92 -1.19 -7.65
C THR A 123 -24.95 -2.63 -8.18
N LYS A 124 -25.53 -3.56 -7.41
CA LYS A 124 -25.72 -4.96 -7.84
C LYS A 124 -26.49 -5.08 -9.16
N SER A 125 -27.43 -4.18 -9.43
CA SER A 125 -28.20 -4.14 -10.68
C SER A 125 -27.52 -3.34 -11.80
N GLY A 126 -26.25 -2.95 -11.65
CA GLY A 126 -25.46 -2.24 -12.66
C GLY A 126 -25.69 -0.72 -12.75
N LYS A 127 -26.58 -0.13 -11.94
CA LYS A 127 -26.81 1.32 -11.92
C LYS A 127 -25.58 2.04 -11.35
N LEU A 128 -25.19 3.16 -11.98
CA LEU A 128 -24.11 4.02 -11.51
C LEU A 128 -24.50 4.68 -10.17
N CYS A 129 -23.56 4.71 -9.23
CA CYS A 129 -23.75 5.38 -7.94
C CYS A 129 -23.80 6.91 -8.12
N GLN A 130 -24.64 7.56 -7.31
CA GLN A 130 -24.60 9.00 -7.12
C GLN A 130 -23.38 9.37 -6.26
N ARG A 131 -22.69 10.48 -6.55
CA ARG A 131 -21.66 11.01 -5.67
C ARG A 131 -22.26 11.37 -4.31
N TRP A 132 -21.57 11.08 -3.22
CA TRP A 132 -22.07 11.31 -1.86
C TRP A 132 -22.39 12.78 -1.56
N ASP A 133 -21.67 13.72 -2.17
CA ASP A 133 -21.87 15.18 -2.02
C ASP A 133 -22.89 15.76 -3.04
N ALA A 134 -23.35 14.97 -4.01
CA ALA A 134 -24.36 15.42 -4.95
C ALA A 134 -25.75 15.41 -4.29
N LYS A 135 -26.56 16.41 -4.63
CA LYS A 135 -27.95 16.56 -4.12
C LYS A 135 -29.01 16.10 -5.11
N LEU A 136 -28.60 15.57 -6.26
CA LEU A 136 -29.47 15.08 -7.33
C LEU A 136 -28.91 13.77 -7.89
N PRO A 137 -29.77 12.85 -8.35
CA PRO A 137 -31.23 12.89 -8.29
C PRO A 137 -31.82 12.64 -6.89
N HIS A 138 -31.07 12.00 -5.99
CA HIS A 138 -31.48 11.79 -4.59
C HIS A 138 -30.83 12.84 -3.69
N ARG A 139 -31.45 13.14 -2.55
CA ARG A 139 -30.86 13.96 -1.49
C ARG A 139 -30.40 13.05 -0.35
N PRO A 140 -29.09 12.77 -0.21
CA PRO A 140 -28.56 12.00 0.92
C PRO A 140 -28.90 12.71 2.25
N LYS A 141 -29.18 11.93 3.29
CA LYS A 141 -29.46 12.41 4.64
C LYS A 141 -28.20 12.42 5.49
#